data_AF-A0A4R2IQS3-F1
#
_entry.id   AF-A0A4R2IQS3-F1
#
_cell.length_a   1.000
_cell.length_b   1.000
_cell.length_c   1.000
_cell.angle_alpha   90.00
_cell.angle_beta   90.00
_cell.angle_gamma   90.00
#
_symmetry.space_group_name_H-M   'P 1'
#
loop_
_entity.id
_entity.type
_entity.pdbx_description
1 polymer ?
#
loop_
_entity_poly.entity_id
_entity_poly.type
_entity_poly.pdbx_seq_one_letter_code
_entity_poly.pdbx_strand_id
1 'polypeptide(L)'
;MAGRLASTAALNRIVQIFATAPVSNPDGTTGIRIHLDAGSAAGTTYDLGGGNEVPYDADLNPAATETNAIKAANFNTARKAIFYYMIWGDSYDGGCSSGQAFNVPNDTFIVTVGPKCSWNATDNYNVGTFVHELGHNLGFKHGGTDNLNYKPNYLSVMNYHFQLGGVLKADGTTYWGYSNSQPTSINEARPSEPNGLGSLGAAYKTKWKCPNGTTRTTAGAASAPIDWNCDGDTTDSTTPADITGDGANSILIAQNNWANIVFGGGAVGQGTTVQAKTSPAELQELTHEEWMQHH
;
A
#
# COMPACT_ATOMS: atom_id res chain seq x y z
N MET A 1 20.51 4.84 -14.93
CA MET A 1 19.73 4.60 -16.15
C MET A 1 18.62 5.63 -16.22
N ALA A 2 18.47 6.33 -17.34
CA ALA A 2 17.23 7.02 -17.66
C ALA A 2 16.09 5.99 -17.76
N GLY A 3 14.86 6.37 -17.41
CA GLY A 3 13.67 5.55 -17.68
C GLY A 3 13.15 4.65 -16.55
N ARG A 4 13.31 5.06 -15.27
CA ARG A 4 12.56 4.44 -14.15
C ARG A 4 11.14 4.95 -13.96
N LEU A 5 10.79 5.98 -14.71
CA LEU A 5 9.44 6.52 -14.68
C LEU A 5 8.44 5.43 -15.07
N ALA A 6 7.37 5.31 -14.28
CA ALA A 6 6.28 4.40 -14.57
C ALA A 6 5.66 4.69 -15.95
N SER A 7 5.17 3.65 -16.61
CA SER A 7 4.52 3.78 -17.92
C SER A 7 3.28 4.68 -17.83
N THR A 8 2.87 5.28 -18.95
CA THR A 8 1.59 6.02 -19.02
C THR A 8 0.41 5.13 -18.62
N ALA A 9 0.47 3.82 -18.88
CA ALA A 9 -0.57 2.87 -18.47
C ALA A 9 -0.64 2.71 -16.94
N ALA A 10 0.52 2.61 -16.26
CA ALA A 10 0.60 2.61 -14.80
C ALA A 10 0.06 3.92 -14.21
N LEU A 11 0.46 5.08 -14.76
CA LEU A 11 -0.03 6.39 -14.31
C LEU A 11 -1.56 6.52 -14.51
N ASN A 12 -2.09 6.07 -15.66
CA ASN A 12 -3.53 6.03 -15.91
C ASN A 12 -4.26 5.17 -14.86
N ARG A 13 -3.68 4.02 -14.50
CA ARG A 13 -4.27 3.14 -13.49
C ARG A 13 -4.30 3.77 -12.11
N ILE A 14 -3.23 4.47 -11.72
CA ILE A 14 -3.19 5.27 -10.48
C ILE A 14 -4.33 6.28 -10.51
N VAL A 15 -4.49 7.06 -11.58
CA VAL A 15 -5.61 8.01 -11.71
C VAL A 15 -6.97 7.33 -11.54
N GLN A 16 -7.18 6.17 -12.16
CA GLN A 16 -8.44 5.43 -12.07
C GLN A 16 -8.74 4.87 -10.67
N ILE A 17 -7.72 4.44 -9.92
CA ILE A 17 -7.88 3.98 -8.54
C ILE A 17 -8.49 5.09 -7.68
N PHE A 18 -7.96 6.31 -7.77
CA PHE A 18 -8.48 7.46 -7.02
C PHE A 18 -9.81 7.95 -7.57
N ALA A 19 -10.01 7.97 -8.89
CA ALA A 19 -11.27 8.39 -9.51
C ALA A 19 -12.46 7.53 -9.09
N THR A 20 -12.22 6.26 -8.77
CA THR A 20 -13.24 5.30 -8.31
C THR A 20 -13.28 5.14 -6.78
N ALA A 21 -12.53 5.95 -6.04
CA ALA A 21 -12.54 5.91 -4.58
C ALA A 21 -13.94 6.20 -4.03
N PRO A 22 -14.43 5.47 -3.01
CA PRO A 22 -15.76 5.66 -2.44
C PRO A 22 -15.83 6.85 -1.47
N VAL A 23 -15.14 7.95 -1.81
CA VAL A 23 -15.14 9.19 -1.05
C VAL A 23 -16.24 10.09 -1.59
N SER A 24 -17.17 10.49 -0.73
CA SER A 24 -18.31 11.33 -1.12
C SER A 24 -17.91 12.81 -1.20
N ASN A 25 -18.38 13.50 -2.24
CA ASN A 25 -18.13 14.92 -2.46
C ASN A 25 -19.41 15.75 -2.19
N PRO A 26 -19.28 17.06 -1.87
CA PRO A 26 -20.44 17.93 -1.62
C PRO A 26 -21.43 18.05 -2.78
N ASP A 27 -21.01 17.72 -4.01
CA ASP A 27 -21.84 17.72 -5.20
C ASP A 27 -22.65 16.41 -5.40
N GLY A 28 -22.55 15.47 -4.45
CA GLY A 28 -23.24 14.18 -4.50
C GLY A 28 -22.54 13.12 -5.36
N THR A 29 -21.40 13.44 -5.98
CA THR A 29 -20.57 12.46 -6.67
C THR A 29 -19.61 11.76 -5.70
N THR A 30 -19.00 10.67 -6.16
CA THR A 30 -17.91 9.99 -5.44
C THR A 30 -16.63 10.02 -6.25
N GLY A 31 -15.48 9.93 -5.57
CA GLY A 31 -14.17 9.80 -6.19
C GLY A 31 -13.23 10.96 -5.87
N ILE A 32 -11.95 10.71 -6.09
CA ILE A 32 -10.87 11.69 -5.92
C ILE A 32 -10.21 11.89 -7.28
N ARG A 33 -10.13 13.14 -7.73
CA ARG A 33 -9.30 13.50 -8.89
C ARG A 33 -7.86 13.72 -8.43
N ILE A 34 -7.03 12.69 -8.53
CA ILE A 34 -5.59 12.82 -8.33
C ILE A 34 -4.94 13.48 -9.57
N HIS A 35 -4.05 14.43 -9.32
CA HIS A 35 -3.25 15.09 -10.35
C HIS A 35 -1.81 14.62 -10.22
N LEU A 36 -1.28 13.99 -11.27
CA LEU A 36 0.11 13.53 -11.31
C LEU A 36 0.94 14.49 -12.16
N ASP A 37 2.16 14.77 -11.70
CA ASP A 37 3.14 15.57 -12.43
C ASP A 37 4.48 14.85 -12.43
N ALA A 38 4.78 14.21 -13.56
CA ALA A 38 6.04 13.51 -13.81
C ALA A 38 6.87 14.22 -14.88
N GLY A 39 6.47 15.44 -15.27
CA GLY A 39 7.15 16.25 -16.26
C GLY A 39 6.99 15.73 -17.69
N SER A 40 7.68 16.40 -18.61
CA SER A 40 7.60 16.14 -20.05
C SER A 40 7.96 14.70 -20.46
N ALA A 41 8.77 14.00 -19.66
CA ALA A 41 9.11 12.59 -19.87
C ALA A 41 7.89 11.64 -19.77
N ALA A 42 6.83 12.05 -19.09
CA ALA A 42 5.59 11.29 -18.93
C ALA A 42 4.53 11.59 -20.03
N GLY A 43 4.87 12.47 -20.97
CA GLY A 43 3.94 13.01 -21.96
C GLY A 43 3.06 14.13 -21.41
N THR A 44 2.36 14.84 -22.31
CA THR A 44 1.61 16.07 -21.98
C THR A 44 0.48 15.88 -20.97
N THR A 45 -0.06 14.67 -20.84
CA THR A 45 -1.11 14.34 -19.86
C THR A 45 -0.62 14.48 -18.41
N TYR A 46 0.65 14.19 -18.15
CA TYR A 46 1.25 14.13 -16.82
C TYR A 46 2.39 15.14 -16.65
N ASP A 47 2.39 16.17 -17.49
CA ASP A 47 3.31 17.29 -17.40
C ASP A 47 2.55 18.53 -16.92
N LEU A 48 2.58 18.78 -15.61
CA LEU A 48 2.05 20.01 -15.05
C LEU A 48 3.16 21.07 -14.90
N GLY A 49 4.35 20.83 -15.46
CA GLY A 49 5.49 21.75 -15.47
C GLY A 49 6.33 21.75 -14.18
N GLY A 50 6.18 20.74 -13.32
CA GLY A 50 6.93 20.64 -12.06
C GLY A 50 7.71 19.35 -11.86
N GLY A 51 7.41 18.27 -12.60
CA GLY A 51 8.21 17.04 -12.59
C GLY A 51 9.40 17.13 -13.56
N ASN A 52 10.48 16.41 -13.25
CA ASN A 52 11.66 16.31 -14.10
C ASN A 52 12.46 15.03 -13.79
N GLU A 53 13.33 14.63 -14.72
CA GLU A 53 14.37 13.64 -14.44
C GLU A 53 15.37 14.23 -13.45
N VAL A 54 15.72 13.47 -12.42
CA VAL A 54 16.73 13.81 -11.41
C VAL A 54 18.03 13.05 -11.70
N PRO A 55 19.20 13.50 -11.19
CA PRO A 55 20.44 12.77 -11.36
C PRO A 55 20.29 11.29 -10.97
N TYR A 56 20.83 10.41 -11.80
CA TYR A 56 20.77 8.99 -11.52
C TYR A 56 21.54 8.65 -10.25
N ASP A 57 20.85 7.97 -9.34
CA ASP A 57 21.43 7.31 -8.20
C ASP A 57 21.07 5.82 -8.23
N ALA A 58 22.08 4.96 -8.05
CA ALA A 58 21.88 3.52 -7.98
C ALA A 58 21.42 3.07 -6.58
N ASP A 59 21.61 3.91 -5.56
CA ASP A 59 21.28 3.62 -4.17
C ASP A 59 21.09 4.91 -3.38
N LEU A 60 19.85 5.31 -3.10
CA LEU A 60 19.61 6.47 -2.25
C LEU A 60 20.08 6.14 -0.83
N ASN A 61 21.25 6.63 -0.42
CA ASN A 61 21.94 6.17 0.79
C ASN A 61 22.83 7.25 1.45
N PRO A 62 22.39 7.88 2.56
CA PRO A 62 21.17 7.55 3.30
C PRO A 62 19.89 8.02 2.60
N ALA A 63 18.88 7.16 2.52
CA ALA A 63 17.67 7.35 1.73
C ALA A 63 16.97 8.68 2.01
N ALA A 64 16.75 8.98 3.29
CA ALA A 64 16.08 10.21 3.72
C ALA A 64 16.91 11.46 3.40
N THR A 65 18.24 11.41 3.58
CA THR A 65 19.12 12.56 3.34
C THR A 65 19.17 12.89 1.86
N GLU A 66 19.38 11.90 1.01
CA GLU A 66 19.50 12.09 -0.43
C GLU A 66 18.16 12.43 -1.07
N THR A 67 17.07 11.79 -0.66
CA THR A 67 15.73 12.15 -1.12
C THR A 67 15.40 13.61 -0.79
N ASN A 68 15.75 14.08 0.41
CA ASN A 68 15.56 15.48 0.80
C ASN A 68 16.44 16.44 0.00
N ALA A 69 17.68 16.06 -0.31
CA ALA A 69 18.57 16.86 -1.15
C ALA A 69 18.03 16.97 -2.58
N ILE A 70 17.57 15.87 -3.17
CA ILE A 70 16.94 15.83 -4.49
C ILE A 70 15.65 16.69 -4.50
N LYS A 71 14.79 16.53 -3.48
CA LYS A 71 13.58 17.37 -3.31
C LYS A 71 13.95 18.85 -3.22
N ALA A 72 14.96 19.22 -2.44
CA ALA A 72 15.36 20.61 -2.27
C ALA A 72 15.87 21.24 -3.58
N ALA A 73 16.56 20.46 -4.42
CA ALA A 73 17.10 20.92 -5.70
C ALA A 73 16.06 20.96 -6.84
N ASN A 74 15.04 20.08 -6.80
CA ASN A 74 14.15 19.87 -7.94
C ASN A 74 12.68 20.26 -7.68
N PHE A 75 12.25 20.39 -6.43
CA PHE A 75 10.87 20.69 -6.10
C PHE A 75 10.64 22.17 -5.82
N ASN A 76 9.87 22.82 -6.69
CA ASN A 76 9.48 24.22 -6.49
C ASN A 76 8.73 24.38 -5.16
N THR A 77 9.26 25.23 -4.27
CA THR A 77 8.71 25.45 -2.92
C THR A 77 7.27 25.94 -2.93
N ALA A 78 6.84 26.65 -3.98
CA ALA A 78 5.45 27.09 -4.15
C ALA A 78 4.45 25.92 -4.28
N ARG A 79 4.93 24.71 -4.62
CA ARG A 79 4.11 23.51 -4.77
C ARG A 79 3.99 22.68 -3.49
N LYS A 80 4.81 22.94 -2.48
CA LYS A 80 4.89 22.13 -1.24
C LYS A 80 3.57 22.01 -0.49
N ALA A 81 2.68 23.01 -0.60
CA ALA A 81 1.39 22.98 0.08
C ALA A 81 0.30 22.17 -0.65
N ILE A 82 0.56 21.75 -1.89
CA ILE A 82 -0.46 21.15 -2.79
C ILE A 82 -0.02 19.77 -3.30
N PHE A 83 1.28 19.57 -3.55
CA PHE A 83 1.83 18.34 -4.10
C PHE A 83 2.62 17.55 -3.06
N TYR A 84 2.37 16.25 -3.03
CA TYR A 84 3.28 15.26 -2.45
C TYR A 84 4.49 15.08 -3.38
N TYR A 85 5.69 14.88 -2.82
CA TYR A 85 6.92 14.71 -3.60
C TYR A 85 7.31 13.24 -3.77
N MET A 86 7.53 12.91 -5.04
CA MET A 86 7.87 11.62 -5.65
C MET A 86 9.33 11.37 -6.06
N ILE A 87 9.96 10.22 -5.79
CA ILE A 87 11.12 9.76 -6.62
C ILE A 87 10.92 8.32 -7.09
N TRP A 88 11.08 8.07 -8.39
CA TRP A 88 11.28 6.72 -8.95
C TRP A 88 12.78 6.43 -8.98
N GLY A 89 13.25 5.42 -8.24
CA GLY A 89 14.66 5.08 -8.07
C GLY A 89 14.96 3.59 -8.23
N ASP A 90 16.25 3.22 -8.07
CA ASP A 90 16.70 1.83 -8.22
C ASP A 90 16.64 1.04 -6.91
N SER A 91 17.17 1.59 -5.81
CA SER A 91 17.15 1.05 -4.44
C SER A 91 17.44 2.17 -3.43
N TYR A 92 17.44 1.83 -2.14
CA TYR A 92 17.84 2.74 -1.07
C TYR A 92 18.48 1.99 0.11
N ASP A 93 19.32 2.69 0.89
CA ASP A 93 20.00 2.21 2.11
C ASP A 93 20.68 0.83 1.97
N GLY A 94 21.13 0.46 0.75
CA GLY A 94 21.70 -0.85 0.46
C GLY A 94 20.69 -2.01 0.48
N GLY A 95 19.40 -1.73 0.73
CA GLY A 95 18.32 -2.70 0.79
C GLY A 95 17.59 -2.90 -0.53
N CYS A 96 16.61 -3.81 -0.51
CA CYS A 96 15.83 -4.21 -1.67
C CYS A 96 14.32 -4.11 -1.44
N SER A 97 13.89 -3.06 -0.73
CA SER A 97 12.47 -2.71 -0.60
C SER A 97 11.92 -2.13 -1.89
N SER A 98 10.62 -2.33 -2.10
CA SER A 98 9.90 -1.79 -3.25
C SER A 98 9.73 -0.27 -3.18
N GLY A 99 9.70 0.32 -1.99
CA GLY A 99 9.48 1.75 -1.76
C GLY A 99 9.65 2.13 -0.29
N GLN A 100 9.51 3.42 0.00
CA GLN A 100 9.48 3.91 1.38
C GLN A 100 8.81 5.28 1.49
N ALA A 101 7.98 5.42 2.51
CA ALA A 101 7.61 6.71 3.10
C ALA A 101 8.44 7.01 4.35
N PHE A 102 8.88 8.26 4.50
CA PHE A 102 9.81 8.61 5.58
C PHE A 102 9.14 8.95 6.91
N ASN A 103 7.81 9.00 6.99
CA ASN A 103 7.00 9.09 8.22
C ASN A 103 5.53 8.73 7.88
N VAL A 104 4.70 8.50 8.89
CA VAL A 104 3.24 8.32 8.72
C VAL A 104 2.46 9.26 9.66
N PRO A 105 1.74 10.28 9.13
CA PRO A 105 1.73 10.75 7.74
C PRO A 105 3.02 11.49 7.36
N ASN A 106 3.23 11.68 6.06
CA ASN A 106 4.32 12.47 5.49
C ASN A 106 3.90 13.14 4.17
N ASP A 107 4.81 13.88 3.52
CA ASP A 107 4.57 14.52 2.21
C ASP A 107 5.49 14.01 1.09
N THR A 108 6.29 12.98 1.37
CA THR A 108 7.39 12.53 0.52
C THR A 108 7.57 11.03 0.61
N PHE A 109 7.74 10.39 -0.54
CA PHE A 109 8.01 8.97 -0.65
C PHE A 109 8.86 8.63 -1.88
N ILE A 110 9.41 7.42 -1.89
CA ILE A 110 10.17 6.86 -3.00
C ILE A 110 9.57 5.53 -3.46
N VAL A 111 9.71 5.23 -4.74
CA VAL A 111 9.40 3.92 -5.33
C VAL A 111 10.69 3.38 -5.95
N THR A 112 11.14 2.22 -5.49
CA THR A 112 12.48 1.64 -5.75
C THR A 112 12.42 0.20 -6.24
N VAL A 113 11.52 -0.09 -7.19
CA VAL A 113 11.43 -1.40 -7.86
C VAL A 113 12.43 -1.55 -9.01
N GLY A 114 13.68 -1.12 -8.82
CA GLY A 114 14.72 -1.15 -9.84
C GLY A 114 15.52 -2.47 -9.94
N PRO A 115 16.29 -2.65 -11.02
CA PRO A 115 16.98 -3.90 -11.36
C PRO A 115 18.18 -4.19 -10.47
N LYS A 116 18.68 -3.23 -9.69
CA LYS A 116 19.74 -3.49 -8.71
C LYS A 116 19.38 -4.66 -7.78
N CYS A 117 18.11 -4.76 -7.44
CA CYS A 117 17.56 -5.82 -6.60
C CYS A 117 16.86 -6.93 -7.41
N SER A 118 17.14 -7.02 -8.71
CA SER A 118 16.50 -7.96 -9.63
C SER A 118 14.97 -7.87 -9.66
N TRP A 119 14.40 -6.71 -9.31
CA TRP A 119 12.97 -6.47 -9.47
C TRP A 119 12.59 -6.61 -10.95
N ASN A 120 11.55 -7.40 -11.22
CA ASN A 120 10.86 -7.35 -12.51
C ASN A 120 9.83 -6.21 -12.48
N ALA A 121 10.29 -4.98 -12.77
CA ALA A 121 9.47 -3.76 -12.70
C ALA A 121 8.27 -3.79 -13.68
N THR A 122 7.16 -4.38 -13.24
CA THR A 122 5.89 -4.36 -13.99
C THR A 122 5.03 -3.17 -13.61
N ASP A 123 4.03 -2.85 -14.43
CA ASP A 123 3.02 -1.84 -14.07
C ASP A 123 2.29 -2.18 -12.76
N ASN A 124 2.11 -3.47 -12.46
CA ASN A 124 1.55 -3.92 -11.19
C ASN A 124 2.43 -3.47 -10.01
N TYR A 125 3.74 -3.68 -10.09
CA TYR A 125 4.66 -3.33 -9.02
C TYR A 125 4.74 -1.81 -8.84
N ASN A 126 4.85 -1.07 -9.94
CA ASN A 126 4.86 0.39 -9.91
C ASN A 126 3.58 0.97 -9.30
N VAL A 127 2.41 0.49 -9.73
CA VAL A 127 1.12 0.98 -9.24
C VAL A 127 0.90 0.59 -7.77
N GLY A 128 1.18 -0.67 -7.45
CA GLY A 128 1.04 -1.21 -6.10
C GLY A 128 1.88 -0.45 -5.10
N THR A 129 3.18 -0.32 -5.36
CA THR A 129 4.08 0.45 -4.50
C THR A 129 3.69 1.93 -4.47
N PHE A 130 3.44 2.59 -5.60
CA PHE A 130 3.06 4.01 -5.58
C PHE A 130 1.84 4.26 -4.68
N VAL A 131 0.79 3.45 -4.81
CA VAL A 131 -0.43 3.63 -4.02
C VAL A 131 -0.16 3.28 -2.55
N HIS A 132 0.65 2.26 -2.26
CA HIS A 132 1.09 1.90 -0.92
C HIS A 132 1.80 3.05 -0.21
N GLU A 133 2.87 3.57 -0.82
CA GLU A 133 3.68 4.65 -0.24
C GLU A 133 2.93 5.98 -0.12
N LEU A 134 2.07 6.29 -1.09
CA LEU A 134 1.16 7.41 -0.96
C LEU A 134 0.18 7.20 0.21
N GLY A 135 -0.20 5.94 0.49
CA GLY A 135 -1.04 5.60 1.62
C GLY A 135 -0.38 5.92 2.96
N HIS A 136 0.92 5.64 3.11
CA HIS A 136 1.69 6.10 4.27
C HIS A 136 1.68 7.62 4.42
N ASN A 137 1.86 8.35 3.32
CA ASN A 137 1.74 9.81 3.32
C ASN A 137 0.34 10.31 3.74
N LEU A 138 -0.70 9.50 3.48
CA LEU A 138 -2.08 9.73 3.90
C LEU A 138 -2.40 9.16 5.31
N GLY A 139 -1.39 8.70 6.05
CA GLY A 139 -1.54 8.26 7.44
C GLY A 139 -1.86 6.77 7.63
N PHE A 140 -1.85 5.97 6.56
CA PHE A 140 -2.15 4.54 6.66
C PHE A 140 -0.95 3.73 7.12
N LYS A 141 -1.26 2.64 7.83
CA LYS A 141 -0.30 1.66 8.29
C LYS A 141 -0.56 0.30 7.64
N HIS A 142 0.44 -0.57 7.70
CA HIS A 142 0.41 -1.88 7.06
C HIS A 142 -0.73 -2.80 7.52
N GLY A 143 -1.13 -2.70 8.79
CA GLY A 143 -2.23 -3.46 9.39
C GLY A 143 -3.52 -2.65 9.52
N GLY A 144 -3.58 -1.45 8.94
CA GLY A 144 -4.68 -0.50 9.10
C GLY A 144 -4.60 0.26 10.42
N THR A 145 -4.93 -0.38 11.53
CA THR A 145 -4.89 0.23 12.88
C THR A 145 -3.51 0.21 13.53
N ASP A 146 -2.59 -0.59 12.98
CA ASP A 146 -1.24 -0.83 13.49
C ASP A 146 -0.32 -1.24 12.31
N ASN A 147 0.92 -1.64 12.61
CA ASN A 147 1.90 -2.06 11.61
C ASN A 147 1.94 -3.59 11.40
N LEU A 148 1.02 -4.36 12.00
CA LEU A 148 1.00 -5.82 11.83
C LEU A 148 0.56 -6.16 10.40
N ASN A 149 1.49 -6.74 9.66
CA ASN A 149 1.33 -7.14 8.27
C ASN A 149 0.50 -8.43 8.12
N TYR A 150 0.16 -8.76 6.87
CA TYR A 150 -0.45 -10.05 6.49
C TYR A 150 -1.82 -10.36 7.11
N LYS A 151 -2.50 -9.38 7.70
CA LYS A 151 -3.86 -9.55 8.25
C LYS A 151 -4.86 -9.99 7.16
N PRO A 152 -5.50 -11.17 7.27
CA PRO A 152 -6.45 -11.60 6.25
C PRO A 152 -7.70 -10.71 6.17
N ASN A 153 -8.04 -9.99 7.23
CA ASN A 153 -9.19 -9.09 7.23
C ASN A 153 -8.88 -7.66 6.75
N TYR A 154 -7.63 -7.35 6.39
CA TYR A 154 -7.25 -6.02 5.88
C TYR A 154 -7.03 -6.05 4.36
N LEU A 155 -8.14 -5.88 3.63
CA LEU A 155 -8.25 -5.96 2.17
C LEU A 155 -7.81 -4.65 1.49
N SER A 156 -6.53 -4.34 1.59
CA SER A 156 -5.93 -3.07 1.14
C SER A 156 -4.57 -3.31 0.50
N VAL A 157 -4.18 -2.48 -0.48
CA VAL A 157 -2.80 -2.47 -1.01
C VAL A 157 -1.75 -2.15 0.06
N MET A 158 -2.17 -1.57 1.19
CA MET A 158 -1.31 -1.37 2.37
C MET A 158 -0.86 -2.68 3.04
N ASN A 159 -1.50 -3.81 2.73
CA ASN A 159 -1.15 -5.12 3.27
C ASN A 159 -0.27 -5.89 2.26
N TYR A 160 0.82 -6.48 2.74
CA TYR A 160 1.82 -7.16 1.89
C TYR A 160 1.28 -8.37 1.13
N HIS A 161 0.17 -8.97 1.56
CA HIS A 161 -0.53 -9.96 0.75
C HIS A 161 -1.00 -9.42 -0.62
N PHE A 162 -1.18 -8.11 -0.73
CA PHE A 162 -1.87 -7.45 -1.85
C PHE A 162 -1.07 -6.30 -2.47
N GLN A 163 0.05 -5.85 -1.88
CA GLN A 163 0.80 -4.70 -2.39
C GLN A 163 1.20 -4.85 -3.87
N LEU A 164 1.88 -5.95 -4.23
CA LEU A 164 2.42 -6.13 -5.59
C LEU A 164 1.55 -7.03 -6.49
N GLY A 165 0.56 -7.72 -5.91
CA GLY A 165 -0.39 -8.59 -6.62
C GLY A 165 -1.82 -8.02 -6.71
N GLY A 166 -2.10 -6.96 -5.98
CA GLY A 166 -3.43 -6.38 -5.79
C GLY A 166 -4.38 -7.24 -4.93
N VAL A 167 -5.49 -6.64 -4.50
CA VAL A 167 -6.57 -7.31 -3.78
C VAL A 167 -7.48 -8.01 -4.78
N LEU A 168 -7.52 -9.33 -4.78
CA LEU A 168 -8.38 -10.09 -5.67
C LEU A 168 -9.85 -9.90 -5.29
N LYS A 169 -10.69 -9.61 -6.28
CA LYS A 169 -12.14 -9.57 -6.12
C LYS A 169 -12.76 -10.95 -6.35
N ALA A 170 -13.93 -11.16 -5.77
CA ALA A 170 -14.69 -12.40 -5.97
C ALA A 170 -15.09 -12.62 -7.44
N ASP A 171 -15.23 -11.55 -8.22
CA ASP A 171 -15.52 -11.57 -9.66
C ASP A 171 -14.30 -11.89 -10.55
N GLY A 172 -13.12 -12.10 -9.95
CA GLY A 172 -11.87 -12.43 -10.65
C GLY A 172 -11.05 -11.20 -11.09
N THR A 173 -11.56 -9.98 -10.93
CA THR A 173 -10.78 -8.76 -11.17
C THR A 173 -9.87 -8.44 -9.99
N THR A 174 -8.92 -7.52 -10.18
CA THR A 174 -7.98 -7.10 -9.13
C THR A 174 -8.17 -5.62 -8.80
N TYR A 175 -8.30 -5.32 -7.51
CA TYR A 175 -8.37 -3.97 -6.97
C TYR A 175 -7.02 -3.54 -6.39
N TRP A 176 -6.62 -2.29 -6.64
CA TRP A 176 -5.29 -1.76 -6.32
C TRP A 176 -5.33 -0.56 -5.36
N GLY A 177 -6.52 -0.21 -4.86
CA GLY A 177 -6.70 0.89 -3.92
C GLY A 177 -6.73 0.44 -2.47
N TYR A 178 -7.12 1.37 -1.62
CA TYR A 178 -7.22 1.13 -0.18
C TYR A 178 -8.54 0.45 0.22
N SER A 179 -8.58 -0.15 1.40
CA SER A 179 -9.81 -0.76 1.91
C SER A 179 -10.92 0.29 2.07
N ASN A 180 -12.13 -0.05 1.64
CA ASN A 180 -13.33 0.78 1.77
C ASN A 180 -14.28 0.32 2.88
N SER A 181 -13.85 -0.68 3.67
CA SER A 181 -14.62 -1.24 4.76
C SER A 181 -13.70 -1.66 5.90
N GLN A 182 -14.27 -1.92 7.05
CA GLN A 182 -13.57 -2.54 8.18
C GLN A 182 -14.22 -3.90 8.44
N PRO A 183 -13.73 -4.98 7.79
CA PRO A 183 -14.23 -6.32 8.07
C PRO A 183 -14.09 -6.68 9.55
N THR A 184 -14.89 -7.64 10.01
CA THR A 184 -14.92 -8.05 11.41
C THR A 184 -13.52 -8.40 11.92
N SER A 185 -13.22 -8.03 13.16
CA SER A 185 -11.96 -8.40 13.80
C SER A 185 -11.84 -9.91 13.95
N ILE A 186 -10.65 -10.45 13.68
CA ILE A 186 -10.37 -11.87 13.90
C ILE A 186 -9.56 -12.01 15.19
N ASN A 187 -9.89 -12.97 16.04
CA ASN A 187 -9.08 -13.31 17.20
C ASN A 187 -8.36 -14.64 16.91
N GLU A 188 -7.05 -14.60 16.68
CA GLU A 188 -6.25 -15.79 16.31
C GLU A 188 -6.21 -16.86 17.40
N ALA A 189 -6.55 -16.53 18.65
CA ALA A 189 -6.71 -17.54 19.70
C ALA A 189 -8.02 -18.35 19.57
N ARG A 190 -8.94 -17.92 18.69
CA ARG A 190 -10.25 -18.56 18.43
C ARG A 190 -10.89 -18.01 17.15
N PRO A 191 -10.22 -18.09 15.98
CA PRO A 191 -10.78 -17.63 14.72
C PRO A 191 -12.04 -18.45 14.40
N SER A 192 -13.04 -17.80 13.81
CA SER A 192 -14.26 -18.47 13.40
C SER A 192 -14.23 -18.77 11.92
N GLU A 193 -14.14 -20.05 11.59
CA GLU A 193 -14.09 -20.55 10.22
C GLU A 193 -15.44 -20.43 9.51
N PRO A 194 -16.60 -20.81 10.10
CA PRO A 194 -17.90 -20.72 9.42
C PRO A 194 -18.27 -19.30 8.99
N ASN A 195 -17.71 -18.29 9.66
CA ASN A 195 -18.06 -16.89 9.44
C ASN A 195 -17.18 -16.21 8.38
N GLY A 196 -15.99 -16.74 8.09
CA GLY A 196 -14.97 -16.06 7.28
C GLY A 196 -14.79 -14.61 7.72
N LEU A 197 -14.81 -13.68 6.76
CA LEU A 197 -14.78 -12.23 6.99
C LEU A 197 -16.16 -11.57 7.08
N GLY A 198 -17.25 -12.35 7.06
CA GLY A 198 -18.63 -11.85 7.04
C GLY A 198 -18.97 -11.03 5.78
N SER A 199 -20.10 -10.33 5.80
CA SER A 199 -20.65 -9.65 4.61
C SER A 199 -19.73 -8.59 4.00
N LEU A 200 -18.85 -7.97 4.80
CA LEU A 200 -17.88 -6.98 4.33
C LEU A 200 -16.74 -7.61 3.50
N GLY A 201 -16.53 -8.92 3.61
CA GLY A 201 -15.62 -9.68 2.76
C GLY A 201 -16.23 -10.17 1.43
N ALA A 202 -17.52 -9.90 1.17
CA ALA A 202 -18.25 -10.53 0.06
C ALA A 202 -17.72 -10.18 -1.34
N ALA A 203 -17.17 -8.98 -1.50
CA ALA A 203 -16.65 -8.51 -2.78
C ALA A 203 -15.23 -8.99 -3.10
N TYR A 204 -14.54 -9.58 -2.11
CA TYR A 204 -13.09 -9.82 -2.18
C TYR A 204 -12.73 -11.25 -1.86
N LYS A 205 -11.56 -11.67 -2.30
CA LYS A 205 -10.85 -12.84 -1.79
C LYS A 205 -9.83 -12.38 -0.76
N THR A 206 -9.40 -13.28 0.11
CA THR A 206 -8.30 -12.99 1.03
C THR A 206 -7.25 -14.08 1.03
N LYS A 207 -6.10 -13.76 1.63
CA LYS A 207 -4.96 -14.64 1.86
C LYS A 207 -4.70 -14.78 3.35
N TRP A 208 -4.18 -15.94 3.74
CA TRP A 208 -3.75 -16.21 5.11
C TRP A 208 -2.62 -17.23 5.15
N LYS A 209 -1.92 -17.28 6.27
CA LYS A 209 -0.89 -18.28 6.55
C LYS A 209 -1.48 -19.53 7.19
N CYS A 210 -1.01 -20.68 6.74
CA CYS A 210 -1.27 -21.97 7.38
C CYS A 210 -0.16 -22.33 8.36
N PRO A 211 -0.40 -23.22 9.34
CA PRO A 211 0.61 -23.69 10.28
C PRO A 211 1.84 -24.35 9.63
N ASN A 212 1.71 -24.86 8.41
CA ASN A 212 2.82 -25.43 7.63
C ASN A 212 3.67 -24.39 6.88
N GLY A 213 3.42 -23.09 7.10
CA GLY A 213 4.13 -21.96 6.47
C GLY A 213 3.59 -21.56 5.10
N THR A 214 2.68 -22.32 4.51
CA THR A 214 2.12 -21.98 3.19
C THR A 214 1.12 -20.83 3.27
N THR A 215 1.05 -20.03 2.21
CA THR A 215 0.00 -19.01 2.04
C THR A 215 -1.17 -19.63 1.27
N ARG A 216 -2.38 -19.57 1.81
CA ARG A 216 -3.62 -19.93 1.08
C ARG A 216 -4.35 -18.68 0.60
N THR A 217 -5.20 -18.86 -0.41
CA THR A 217 -6.13 -17.85 -0.93
C THR A 217 -7.53 -18.44 -0.99
N THR A 218 -8.56 -17.66 -0.66
CA THR A 218 -9.94 -18.17 -0.70
C THR A 218 -10.33 -18.54 -2.13
N ALA A 219 -11.03 -19.66 -2.31
CA ALA A 219 -11.51 -20.06 -3.65
C ALA A 219 -12.57 -19.08 -4.18
N GLY A 220 -13.46 -18.62 -3.30
CA GLY A 220 -14.51 -17.64 -3.58
C GLY A 220 -14.39 -16.39 -2.69
N ALA A 221 -15.53 -15.74 -2.46
CA ALA A 221 -15.62 -14.57 -1.59
C ALA A 221 -15.15 -14.89 -0.18
N ALA A 222 -14.41 -13.97 0.43
CA ALA A 222 -13.89 -14.09 1.79
C ALA A 222 -15.00 -13.99 2.85
N SER A 223 -16.24 -13.69 2.46
CA SER A 223 -17.42 -13.81 3.32
C SER A 223 -17.89 -15.24 3.55
N ALA A 224 -17.44 -16.20 2.73
CA ALA A 224 -17.75 -17.61 2.89
C ALA A 224 -16.89 -18.23 4.01
N PRO A 225 -17.20 -19.46 4.48
CA PRO A 225 -16.36 -20.15 5.44
C PRO A 225 -14.90 -20.27 4.98
N ILE A 226 -13.94 -20.07 5.89
CA ILE A 226 -12.50 -20.13 5.61
C ILE A 226 -11.83 -21.07 6.61
N ASP A 227 -11.10 -22.05 6.09
CA ASP A 227 -10.26 -23.01 6.81
C ASP A 227 -9.00 -22.29 7.33
N TRP A 228 -9.14 -21.61 8.48
CA TRP A 228 -8.09 -20.75 9.04
C TRP A 228 -6.91 -21.58 9.54
N ASN A 229 -7.19 -22.73 10.13
CA ASN A 229 -6.17 -23.61 10.71
C ASN A 229 -5.54 -24.57 9.66
N CYS A 230 -6.13 -24.65 8.46
CA CYS A 230 -5.70 -25.45 7.32
C CYS A 230 -5.82 -26.97 7.50
N ASP A 231 -6.72 -27.45 8.37
CA ASP A 231 -6.91 -28.86 8.70
C ASP A 231 -7.82 -29.63 7.71
N GLY A 232 -8.48 -28.90 6.81
CA GLY A 232 -9.29 -29.47 5.74
C GLY A 232 -10.79 -29.35 5.94
N ASP A 233 -11.27 -28.69 7.00
CA ASP A 233 -12.68 -28.29 7.12
C ASP A 233 -12.86 -26.80 7.44
N THR A 234 -14.08 -26.38 7.78
CA THR A 234 -14.41 -24.97 8.05
C THR A 234 -15.38 -24.84 9.23
N THR A 235 -15.29 -25.79 10.16
CA THR A 235 -16.27 -25.95 11.24
C THR A 235 -15.81 -25.34 12.56
N ASP A 236 -14.54 -24.94 12.66
CA ASP A 236 -13.97 -24.46 13.91
C ASP A 236 -14.41 -23.05 14.28
N SER A 237 -14.57 -22.84 15.59
CA SER A 237 -14.84 -21.51 16.16
C SER A 237 -13.96 -21.18 17.36
N THR A 238 -13.09 -22.10 17.75
CA THR A 238 -12.25 -21.97 18.95
C THR A 238 -10.84 -22.50 18.79
N THR A 239 -10.48 -23.07 17.64
CA THR A 239 -9.15 -23.63 17.39
C THR A 239 -8.18 -22.51 17.05
N PRO A 240 -7.12 -22.28 17.85
CA PRO A 240 -6.15 -21.23 17.57
C PRO A 240 -5.44 -21.45 16.22
N ALA A 241 -5.22 -20.37 15.49
CA ALA A 241 -4.40 -20.36 14.28
C ALA A 241 -3.72 -19.00 14.11
N ASP A 242 -2.39 -19.02 13.96
CA ASP A 242 -1.62 -17.87 13.52
C ASP A 242 -1.79 -17.70 12.02
N ILE A 243 -2.74 -16.86 11.64
CA ILE A 243 -3.15 -16.66 10.24
C ILE A 243 -2.40 -15.49 9.60
N THR A 244 -1.63 -14.73 10.38
CA THR A 244 -0.67 -13.73 9.88
C THR A 244 0.72 -14.33 9.63
N GLY A 245 1.09 -15.39 10.35
CA GLY A 245 2.39 -16.04 10.31
C GLY A 245 3.48 -15.31 11.11
N ASP A 246 3.12 -14.50 12.11
CA ASP A 246 4.06 -13.72 12.92
C ASP A 246 4.55 -14.46 14.18
N GLY A 247 4.04 -15.67 14.43
CA GLY A 247 4.35 -16.49 15.58
C GLY A 247 3.56 -16.12 16.85
N ALA A 248 2.58 -15.22 16.76
CA ALA A 248 1.72 -14.80 17.85
C ALA A 248 0.24 -15.06 17.53
N ASN A 249 -0.59 -15.06 18.59
CA ASN A 249 -2.05 -15.07 18.44
C ASN A 249 -2.58 -13.70 18.85
N SER A 250 -2.89 -12.87 17.87
CA SER A 250 -3.30 -11.48 18.04
C SER A 250 -4.80 -11.27 17.76
N ILE A 251 -5.32 -10.11 18.16
CA ILE A 251 -6.62 -9.63 17.69
C ILE A 251 -6.36 -8.76 16.45
N LEU A 252 -6.74 -9.27 15.29
CA LEU A 252 -6.55 -8.63 14.00
C LEU A 252 -7.68 -7.64 13.77
N ILE A 253 -7.38 -6.36 13.92
CA ILE A 253 -8.31 -5.26 13.60
C ILE A 253 -7.86 -4.64 12.27
N ALA A 254 -8.77 -4.56 11.31
CA ALA A 254 -8.55 -3.88 10.03
C ALA A 254 -9.02 -2.41 10.10
N GLN A 255 -8.86 -1.65 9.01
CA GLN A 255 -9.33 -0.27 8.90
C GLN A 255 -10.04 -0.03 7.55
N ASN A 256 -11.09 0.79 7.56
CA ASN A 256 -11.57 1.46 6.35
C ASN A 256 -10.65 2.64 6.04
N ASN A 257 -9.68 2.46 5.16
CA ASN A 257 -8.69 3.49 4.84
C ASN A 257 -9.32 4.76 4.29
N TRP A 258 -10.25 4.63 3.33
CA TRP A 258 -10.87 5.80 2.69
C TRP A 258 -11.60 6.71 3.69
N ALA A 259 -12.14 6.15 4.77
CA ALA A 259 -12.76 6.89 5.86
C ALA A 259 -11.77 7.48 6.88
N ASN A 260 -10.47 7.17 6.78
CA ASN A 260 -9.43 7.52 7.75
C ASN A 260 -8.23 8.25 7.10
N ILE A 261 -8.42 8.92 5.96
CA ILE A 261 -7.36 9.73 5.33
C ILE A 261 -6.91 10.83 6.31
N VAL A 262 -5.60 10.95 6.49
CA VAL A 262 -4.96 11.98 7.29
C VAL A 262 -4.15 12.90 6.37
N PHE A 263 -4.43 14.20 6.44
CA PHE A 263 -3.62 15.25 5.81
C PHE A 263 -2.68 15.89 6.84
N GLY A 264 -1.63 16.58 6.41
CA GLY A 264 -0.76 17.34 7.31
C GLY A 264 0.48 16.62 7.86
N GLY A 265 0.96 15.58 7.15
CA GLY A 265 2.26 14.93 7.38
C GLY A 265 3.48 15.73 6.88
N GLY A 266 3.24 16.83 6.18
CA GLY A 266 4.21 17.83 5.74
C GLY A 266 3.47 19.12 5.43
N ALA A 267 3.89 19.87 4.42
CA ALA A 267 3.21 21.13 4.07
C ALA A 267 1.83 20.92 3.41
N VAL A 268 1.54 19.74 2.88
CA VAL A 268 0.28 19.43 2.21
C VAL A 268 -0.86 19.24 3.22
N GLY A 269 -1.92 20.04 3.08
CA GLY A 269 -3.15 19.89 3.88
C GLY A 269 -2.96 20.07 5.39
N GLN A 270 -1.87 20.74 5.80
CA GLN A 270 -1.47 20.89 7.21
C GLN A 270 -2.47 21.68 8.06
N GLY A 271 -3.35 22.48 7.43
CA GLY A 271 -4.31 23.32 8.15
C GLY A 271 -3.63 24.15 9.26
N THR A 272 -4.28 24.32 10.39
CA THR A 272 -3.70 24.94 11.60
C THR A 272 -3.10 23.94 12.59
N THR A 273 -3.20 22.64 12.33
CA THR A 273 -2.87 21.58 13.31
C THR A 273 -1.92 20.56 12.70
N VAL A 274 -0.70 20.53 13.22
CA VAL A 274 0.32 19.55 12.83
C VAL A 274 -0.05 18.18 13.37
N GLN A 275 -0.10 17.17 12.50
CA GLN A 275 -0.38 15.79 12.91
C GLN A 275 0.85 15.12 13.53
N ALA A 276 0.62 14.27 14.52
CA ALA A 276 1.68 13.43 15.08
C ALA A 276 2.20 12.46 14.01
N LYS A 277 3.51 12.28 13.95
CA LYS A 277 4.17 11.39 12.98
C LYS A 277 4.63 10.11 13.67
N THR A 278 4.33 8.98 13.05
CA THR A 278 4.95 7.68 13.38
C THR A 278 6.31 7.60 12.68
N SER A 279 7.32 7.11 13.38
CA SER A 279 8.71 7.10 12.90
C SER A 279 8.89 6.08 11.77
N PRO A 280 9.74 6.34 10.76
CA PRO A 280 10.06 5.36 9.73
C PRO A 280 10.77 4.12 10.28
N ALA A 281 11.42 4.21 11.45
CA ALA A 281 12.03 3.04 12.09
C ALA A 281 10.99 1.98 12.54
N GLU A 282 9.71 2.35 12.61
CA GLU A 282 8.59 1.48 12.96
C GLU A 282 7.89 0.91 11.70
N LEU A 283 8.34 1.31 10.50
CA LEU A 283 7.82 0.89 9.19
C LEU A 283 8.86 -0.03 8.53
N GLN A 284 8.66 -1.34 8.67
CA GLN A 284 9.43 -2.31 7.89
C GLN A 284 8.76 -2.49 6.54
N GLU A 285 9.29 -1.85 5.50
CA GLU A 285 8.78 -1.87 4.11
C GLU A 285 8.99 -3.23 3.41
N LEU A 286 8.11 -3.56 2.45
CA LEU A 286 8.12 -4.86 1.75
C LEU A 286 9.39 -5.01 0.89
N THR A 287 10.19 -6.01 1.24
CA THR A 287 11.39 -6.38 0.48
C THR A 287 11.09 -7.35 -0.66
N HIS A 288 11.97 -7.35 -1.66
CA HIS A 288 11.92 -8.32 -2.76
C HIS A 288 11.97 -9.77 -2.25
N GLU A 289 12.81 -10.04 -1.25
CA GLU A 289 12.94 -11.38 -0.66
C GLU A 289 11.64 -11.82 0.02
N GLU A 290 11.06 -10.98 0.88
CA GLU A 290 9.78 -11.26 1.53
C GLU A 290 8.66 -11.49 0.51
N TRP A 291 8.62 -10.69 -0.56
CA TRP A 291 7.65 -10.90 -1.64
C TRP A 291 7.77 -12.30 -2.25
N MET A 292 8.99 -12.69 -2.62
CA MET A 292 9.28 -13.99 -3.27
C MET A 292 9.08 -15.19 -2.33
N GLN A 293 9.20 -15.02 -1.02
CA GLN A 293 8.92 -16.08 -0.05
C GLN A 293 7.41 -16.32 0.14
N HIS A 294 6.57 -15.33 -0.17
CA HIS A 294 5.13 -15.38 0.12
C HIS A 294 4.24 -15.57 -1.13
N HIS A 295 4.81 -15.53 -2.34
CA HIS A 295 4.09 -15.52 -3.63
C HIS A 295 4.83 -16.28 -4.73
#